data_AF-A0A926ZYJ8-F1
#
_entry.id   AF-A0A926ZYJ8-F1
#
_cell.length_a   1.000
_cell.length_b   1.000
_cell.length_c   1.000
_cell.angle_alpha   90.00
_cell.angle_beta   90.00
_cell.angle_gamma   90.00
#
_symmetry.space_group_name_H-M   'P 1'
#
loop_
_entity.id
_entity.type
_entity.pdbx_description
1 polymer ?
#
loop_
_entity_poly.entity_id
_entity_poly.type
_entity_poly.pdbx_seq_one_letter_code
_entity_poly.pdbx_strand_id
1 'polypeptide(L)'
;MSNKRKTARQRLVQTALQLFAQQGVTTTTTRQIADVAGVNEVTLFRHFGSKHGLLLAVLEEAEVFVEMGDDLREQSSQTRGFIPALQAYAEGHLGALEQLPGFVRSLIGEAGHYPAENREAIGRGLAQIQQYTEDYLTCIIDREQIRARLSPAQLASLINVLLLGYAVLEFTTEFHRLWPSQEAFIADMMALFRLTEAVAEPEDLASNVSIPNFETAGQKEIQDLPASLVRAILQKARSRGPQVYALAYILFGAGISATEIASLRRAHSIADEQQHILQVSGSASRQVPLNQWIMGHRYGSHNKNPLTQWLRTRKDSQTALFVDGAGNPLSVAEIRQLWQEITAEVVTPAGHPPTIEQAQQTWRVEMLMRGLALEDLSILSGCSSERLQPYLRRAREKTALEQALRLDQRPGKLEA
;
A
#
# COMPACT_ATOMS: atom_id res chain seq x y z
N MET A 1 7.75 -49.63 -5.00
CA MET A 1 8.10 -48.38 -4.31
C MET A 1 8.39 -48.71 -2.85
N SER A 2 9.61 -48.44 -2.37
CA SER A 2 10.02 -48.75 -1.00
C SER A 2 9.19 -47.89 -0.03
N ASN A 3 8.37 -48.53 0.81
CA ASN A 3 7.50 -47.88 1.78
C ASN A 3 8.37 -47.29 2.92
N LYS A 4 8.98 -46.13 2.66
CA LYS A 4 9.88 -45.45 3.59
C LYS A 4 9.00 -44.92 4.74
N ARG A 5 9.11 -45.54 5.92
CA ARG A 5 8.37 -45.14 7.13
C ARG A 5 8.57 -43.63 7.38
N LYS A 6 7.48 -42.85 7.41
CA LYS A 6 7.53 -41.41 7.73
C LYS A 6 8.23 -41.21 9.07
N THR A 7 9.18 -40.29 9.11
CA THR A 7 9.91 -39.95 10.35
C THR A 7 8.96 -39.33 11.38
N ALA A 8 9.35 -39.32 12.67
CA ALA A 8 8.57 -38.65 13.72
C ALA A 8 8.31 -37.18 13.38
N ARG A 9 9.31 -36.50 12.80
CA ARG A 9 9.21 -35.11 12.35
C ARG A 9 8.18 -34.92 11.24
N GLN A 10 8.21 -35.75 10.20
CA GLN A 10 7.22 -35.72 9.10
C GLN A 10 5.80 -36.02 9.59
N ARG A 11 5.63 -36.99 10.50
CA ARG A 11 4.32 -37.27 11.10
C ARG A 11 3.78 -36.07 11.86
N LEU A 12 4.62 -35.40 12.66
CA LEU A 12 4.23 -34.20 13.40
C LEU A 12 3.84 -33.05 12.47
N VAL A 13 4.60 -32.79 11.40
CA VAL A 13 4.26 -31.77 10.40
C VAL A 13 2.91 -32.08 9.73
N GLN A 14 2.72 -33.31 9.25
CA GLN A 14 1.47 -33.70 8.58
C GLN A 14 0.26 -33.62 9.51
N THR A 15 0.40 -34.10 10.74
CA THR A 15 -0.67 -34.03 11.74
C THR A 15 -0.98 -32.60 12.14
N ALA A 16 0.04 -31.75 12.30
CA ALA A 16 -0.16 -30.33 12.61
C ALA A 16 -0.93 -29.63 11.49
N LEU A 17 -0.53 -29.83 10.23
CA LEU A 17 -1.23 -29.29 9.06
C LEU A 17 -2.70 -29.70 9.05
N GLN A 18 -2.99 -30.99 9.26
CA GLN A 18 -4.37 -31.51 9.29
C GLN A 18 -5.19 -30.86 10.40
N LEU A 19 -4.66 -30.76 11.61
CA LEU A 19 -5.37 -30.17 12.74
C LEU A 19 -5.54 -28.65 12.57
N PHE A 20 -4.52 -27.94 12.10
CA PHE A 20 -4.63 -26.51 11.81
C PHE A 20 -5.69 -26.21 10.74
N ALA A 21 -5.81 -27.07 9.73
CA ALA A 21 -6.84 -26.96 8.69
C ALA A 21 -8.26 -27.23 9.19
N GLN A 22 -8.42 -28.10 10.19
CA GLN A 22 -9.74 -28.53 10.69
C GLN A 22 -10.32 -27.60 11.74
N GLN A 23 -9.49 -27.16 12.70
CA GLN A 23 -9.99 -26.46 13.90
C GLN A 23 -9.31 -25.12 14.15
N GLY A 24 -8.27 -24.77 13.40
CA GLY A 24 -7.54 -23.52 13.60
C GLY A 24 -6.11 -23.69 14.12
N VAL A 25 -5.23 -22.72 13.83
CA VAL A 25 -3.89 -22.71 14.41
C VAL A 25 -3.97 -22.41 15.90
N THR A 26 -4.79 -21.44 16.32
CA THR A 26 -4.88 -20.96 17.70
C THR A 26 -5.40 -22.03 18.66
N THR A 27 -6.46 -22.73 18.26
CA THR A 27 -7.15 -23.75 19.08
C THR A 27 -6.37 -25.06 19.20
N THR A 28 -5.53 -25.40 18.22
CA THR A 28 -4.80 -26.68 18.20
C THR A 28 -3.69 -26.72 19.25
N THR A 29 -3.65 -27.73 20.11
CA THR A 29 -2.59 -27.86 21.15
C THR A 29 -1.44 -28.76 20.70
N THR A 30 -0.23 -28.51 21.22
CA THR A 30 0.95 -29.36 20.97
C THR A 30 0.74 -30.80 21.44
N ARG A 31 0.05 -30.98 22.56
CA ARG A 31 -0.33 -32.29 23.09
C ARG A 31 -1.24 -33.06 22.12
N GLN A 32 -2.30 -32.42 21.61
CA GLN A 32 -3.20 -33.03 20.63
C GLN A 32 -2.44 -33.44 19.36
N ILE A 33 -1.52 -32.60 18.87
CA ILE A 33 -0.69 -32.93 17.71
C ILE A 33 0.18 -34.15 18.01
N ALA A 34 0.86 -34.19 19.15
CA ALA A 34 1.74 -35.29 19.53
C ALA A 34 0.97 -36.62 19.68
N ASP A 35 -0.20 -36.58 20.32
CA ASP A 35 -1.06 -37.73 20.54
C ASP A 35 -1.52 -38.32 19.19
N VAL A 36 -2.04 -37.49 18.28
CA VAL A 36 -2.49 -37.92 16.95
C VAL A 36 -1.31 -38.38 16.09
N ALA A 37 -0.14 -37.74 16.20
CA ALA A 37 1.07 -38.13 15.50
C ALA A 37 1.69 -39.42 16.08
N GLY A 38 1.19 -39.94 17.21
CA GLY A 38 1.70 -41.16 17.86
C GLY A 38 3.14 -40.99 18.35
N VAL A 39 3.42 -39.86 19.02
CA VAL A 39 4.70 -39.54 19.67
C VAL A 39 4.48 -38.86 21.02
N ASN A 40 5.49 -38.87 21.89
CA ASN A 40 5.44 -38.07 23.12
C ASN A 40 5.56 -36.57 22.79
N GLU A 41 4.84 -35.70 23.49
CA GLU A 41 4.90 -34.23 23.33
C GLU A 41 6.33 -33.68 23.49
N VAL A 42 7.16 -34.30 24.34
CA VAL A 42 8.59 -33.94 24.48
C VAL A 42 9.33 -34.10 23.15
N THR A 43 8.96 -35.08 22.32
CA THR A 43 9.55 -35.28 20.98
C THR A 43 9.21 -34.12 20.05
N LEU A 44 8.00 -33.55 20.15
CA LEU A 44 7.62 -32.36 19.39
C LEU A 44 8.50 -31.17 19.79
N PHE A 45 8.62 -30.88 21.09
CA PHE A 45 9.48 -29.80 21.57
C PHE A 45 10.96 -30.00 21.20
N ARG A 46 11.45 -31.25 21.19
CA ARG A 46 12.81 -31.56 20.74
C ARG A 46 13.04 -31.25 19.26
N HIS A 47 12.03 -31.43 18.40
CA HIS A 47 12.16 -31.19 16.96
C HIS A 47 11.93 -29.73 16.58
N PHE A 48 11.03 -29.03 17.26
CA PHE A 48 10.52 -27.72 16.79
C PHE A 48 10.67 -26.59 17.81
N GLY A 49 11.02 -26.91 19.06
CA GLY A 49 11.16 -25.95 20.16
C GLY A 49 9.84 -25.38 20.68
N SER A 50 8.88 -25.08 19.79
CA SER A 50 7.58 -24.52 20.13
C SER A 50 6.51 -24.86 19.07
N LYS A 51 5.25 -24.54 19.38
CA LYS A 51 4.14 -24.60 18.42
C LYS A 51 4.37 -23.69 17.21
N HIS A 52 5.00 -22.52 17.41
CA HIS A 52 5.35 -21.57 16.36
C HIS A 52 6.42 -22.14 15.42
N GLY A 53 7.44 -22.81 15.98
CA GLY A 53 8.44 -23.52 15.19
C GLY A 53 7.85 -24.68 14.40
N LEU A 54 6.81 -25.34 14.93
CA LEU A 54 6.06 -26.35 14.20
C LEU A 54 5.20 -25.75 13.09
N LEU A 55 4.56 -24.59 13.32
CA LEU A 55 3.83 -23.86 12.27
C LEU A 55 4.76 -23.47 11.11
N LEU A 56 5.95 -22.97 11.41
CA LEU A 56 6.96 -22.68 10.39
C LEU A 56 7.33 -23.94 9.60
N ALA A 57 7.59 -25.05 10.30
CA ALA A 57 7.90 -26.32 9.64
C ALA A 57 6.75 -26.84 8.76
N VAL A 58 5.49 -26.57 9.13
CA VAL A 58 4.32 -26.88 8.28
C VAL A 58 4.38 -26.10 6.97
N LEU A 59 4.73 -24.81 7.03
CA LEU A 59 4.83 -23.97 5.84
C LEU A 59 6.05 -24.31 4.96
N GLU A 60 7.14 -24.79 5.56
CA GLU A 60 8.38 -25.12 4.84
C GLU A 60 8.44 -26.57 4.32
N GLU A 61 7.72 -27.51 4.94
CA GLU A 61 8.00 -28.95 4.78
C GLU A 61 6.78 -29.84 4.58
N ALA A 62 5.57 -29.29 4.60
CA ALA A 62 4.41 -30.10 4.30
C ALA A 62 4.53 -30.70 2.89
N GLU A 63 4.13 -31.97 2.76
CA GLU A 63 4.33 -32.75 1.53
C GLU A 63 3.76 -32.03 0.31
N VAL A 64 2.58 -31.43 0.41
CA VAL A 64 1.97 -30.65 -0.69
C VAL A 64 2.80 -29.46 -1.17
N PHE A 65 3.51 -28.75 -0.28
CA PHE A 65 4.36 -27.62 -0.68
C PHE A 65 5.70 -28.11 -1.24
N VAL A 66 6.22 -29.22 -0.70
CA VAL A 66 7.45 -29.85 -1.20
C VAL A 66 7.23 -30.45 -2.58
N GLU A 67 6.16 -31.21 -2.77
CA GLU A 67 5.75 -31.82 -4.05
C GLU A 67 5.56 -30.73 -5.12
N MET A 68 4.86 -29.65 -4.78
CA MET A 68 4.74 -28.49 -5.68
C MET A 68 6.11 -27.92 -6.06
N GLY A 69 7.02 -27.70 -5.10
CA GLY A 69 8.35 -27.17 -5.39
C GLY A 69 9.22 -28.11 -6.25
N ASP A 70 9.06 -29.42 -6.08
CA ASP A 70 9.78 -30.44 -6.86
C ASP A 70 9.20 -30.56 -8.28
N ASP A 71 7.88 -30.57 -8.43
CA ASP A 71 7.20 -30.57 -9.73
C ASP A 71 7.59 -29.34 -10.56
N LEU A 72 7.62 -28.15 -9.94
CA LEU A 72 8.05 -26.92 -10.60
C LEU A 72 9.52 -26.97 -11.04
N ARG A 73 10.41 -27.53 -10.22
CA ARG A 73 11.82 -27.72 -10.59
C ARG A 73 11.99 -28.70 -11.75
N GLU A 74 11.19 -29.75 -11.80
CA GLU A 74 11.20 -30.66 -12.94
C GLU A 74 10.69 -29.96 -14.21
N GLN A 75 9.57 -29.25 -14.10
CA GLN A 75 8.95 -28.50 -15.20
C GLN A 75 9.83 -27.36 -15.72
N SER A 76 10.61 -26.68 -14.87
CA SER A 76 11.50 -25.59 -15.31
C SER A 76 12.52 -26.04 -16.36
N SER A 77 12.88 -27.33 -16.33
CA SER A 77 13.81 -27.93 -17.31
C SER A 77 13.12 -28.32 -18.63
N GLN A 78 11.83 -28.67 -18.58
CA GLN A 78 11.08 -29.26 -19.69
C GLN A 78 10.27 -28.21 -20.47
N THR A 79 9.64 -27.27 -19.77
CA THR A 79 8.80 -26.23 -20.36
C THR A 79 9.66 -25.24 -21.15
N ARG A 80 9.18 -24.86 -22.34
CA ARG A 80 9.77 -23.81 -23.17
C ARG A 80 8.74 -22.69 -23.33
N GLY A 81 9.22 -21.45 -23.29
CA GLY A 81 8.42 -20.24 -23.28
C GLY A 81 8.13 -19.75 -21.85
N PHE A 82 8.36 -18.47 -21.63
CA PHE A 82 8.02 -17.76 -20.40
C PHE A 82 6.56 -17.95 -19.99
N ILE A 83 5.63 -17.66 -20.90
CA ILE A 83 4.20 -17.70 -20.60
C ILE A 83 3.72 -19.13 -20.30
N PRO A 84 4.07 -20.17 -21.09
CA PRO A 84 3.82 -21.56 -20.70
C PRO A 84 4.37 -21.92 -19.31
N ALA A 85 5.56 -21.43 -18.96
CA ALA A 85 6.16 -21.71 -17.66
C ALA A 85 5.45 -20.98 -16.49
N LEU A 86 4.99 -19.75 -16.71
CA LEU A 86 4.14 -19.03 -15.76
C LEU A 86 2.76 -19.70 -15.61
N GLN A 87 2.20 -20.21 -16.70
CA GLN A 87 0.93 -20.91 -16.67
C GLN A 87 1.05 -22.23 -15.88
N ALA A 88 2.08 -23.04 -16.15
CA ALA A 88 2.33 -24.27 -15.40
C ALA A 88 2.56 -23.98 -13.91
N TYR A 89 3.26 -22.88 -13.59
CA TYR A 89 3.42 -22.40 -12.22
C TYR A 89 2.07 -22.07 -11.56
N ALA A 90 1.23 -21.30 -12.25
CA ALA A 90 -0.08 -20.90 -11.76
C ALA A 90 -0.99 -22.09 -11.47
N GLU A 91 -1.02 -23.06 -12.39
CA GLU A 91 -1.79 -24.30 -12.27
C GLU A 91 -1.29 -25.14 -11.08
N GLY A 92 0.03 -25.37 -10.98
CA GLY A 92 0.61 -26.14 -9.87
C GLY A 92 0.40 -25.49 -8.50
N HIS A 93 0.56 -24.16 -8.42
CA HIS A 93 0.38 -23.41 -7.18
C HIS A 93 -1.09 -23.41 -6.71
N LEU A 94 -2.05 -23.18 -7.61
CA LEU A 94 -3.47 -23.26 -7.24
C LEU A 94 -3.88 -24.68 -6.88
N GLY A 95 -3.40 -25.69 -7.61
CA GLY A 95 -3.62 -27.10 -7.26
C GLY A 95 -3.08 -27.45 -5.86
N ALA A 96 -1.93 -26.91 -5.45
CA ALA A 96 -1.41 -27.09 -4.09
C ALA A 96 -2.30 -26.42 -3.02
N LEU A 97 -2.79 -25.20 -3.30
CA LEU A 97 -3.70 -24.48 -2.39
C LEU A 97 -5.07 -25.17 -2.27
N GLU A 98 -5.59 -25.74 -3.36
CA GLU A 98 -6.86 -26.48 -3.41
C GLU A 98 -6.83 -27.79 -2.62
N GLN A 99 -5.64 -28.35 -2.37
CA GLN A 99 -5.51 -29.49 -1.47
C GLN A 99 -5.65 -29.09 0.02
N LEU A 100 -5.49 -27.80 0.34
CA LEU A 100 -5.48 -27.28 1.72
C LEU A 100 -6.39 -26.05 1.97
N PRO A 101 -7.65 -26.01 1.50
CA PRO A 101 -8.49 -24.83 1.63
C PRO A 101 -8.80 -24.50 3.10
N GLY A 102 -8.95 -25.52 3.94
CA GLY A 102 -9.16 -25.35 5.39
C GLY A 102 -7.98 -24.65 6.08
N PHE A 103 -6.75 -24.96 5.66
CA PHE A 103 -5.55 -24.33 6.22
C PHE A 103 -5.45 -22.86 5.80
N VAL A 104 -5.72 -22.55 4.53
CA VAL A 104 -5.75 -21.15 4.04
C VAL A 104 -6.82 -20.34 4.78
N ARG A 105 -8.04 -20.87 4.91
CA ARG A 105 -9.13 -20.22 5.67
C ARG A 105 -8.74 -19.98 7.12
N SER A 106 -8.12 -20.95 7.77
CA SER A 106 -7.62 -20.86 9.14
C SER A 106 -6.56 -19.76 9.29
N LEU A 107 -5.57 -19.72 8.39
CA LEU A 107 -4.54 -18.68 8.37
C LEU A 107 -5.12 -17.27 8.23
N ILE A 108 -6.08 -17.08 7.32
CA ILE A 108 -6.68 -15.76 7.09
C ILE A 108 -7.66 -15.38 8.21
N GLY A 109 -8.53 -16.31 8.63
CA GLY A 109 -9.58 -16.05 9.63
C GLY A 109 -9.02 -15.71 11.02
N GLU A 110 -7.88 -16.29 11.39
CA GLU A 110 -7.23 -16.04 12.69
C GLU A 110 -6.16 -14.95 12.63
N ALA A 111 -5.87 -14.37 11.46
CA ALA A 111 -4.77 -13.43 11.26
C ALA A 111 -4.78 -12.25 12.25
N GLY A 112 -5.96 -11.75 12.61
CA GLY A 112 -6.14 -10.66 13.58
C GLY A 112 -5.84 -11.03 15.04
N HIS A 113 -5.77 -12.32 15.36
CA HIS A 113 -5.58 -12.85 16.72
C HIS A 113 -4.21 -13.50 16.93
N TYR A 114 -3.36 -13.56 15.89
CA TYR A 114 -2.09 -14.24 16.00
C TYR A 114 -1.08 -13.52 16.90
N PRO A 115 -0.42 -14.24 17.83
CA PRO A 115 0.73 -13.71 18.53
C PRO A 115 1.85 -13.36 17.55
N ALA A 116 2.81 -12.54 17.98
CA ALA A 116 3.87 -12.02 17.12
C ALA A 116 4.68 -13.16 16.47
N GLU A 117 4.93 -14.22 17.21
CA GLU A 117 5.69 -15.40 16.82
C GLU A 117 4.97 -16.20 15.71
N ASN A 118 3.63 -16.25 15.72
CA ASN A 118 2.86 -16.90 14.65
C ASN A 118 2.95 -16.06 13.37
N ARG A 119 2.83 -14.74 13.50
CA ARG A 119 2.95 -13.81 12.36
C ARG A 119 4.35 -13.88 11.75
N GLU A 120 5.39 -13.99 12.59
CA GLU A 120 6.77 -14.18 12.14
C GLU A 120 6.96 -15.53 11.42
N ALA A 121 6.46 -16.63 11.99
CA ALA A 121 6.51 -17.95 11.36
C ALA A 121 5.84 -17.95 9.99
N ILE A 122 4.66 -17.33 9.87
CA ILE A 122 3.95 -17.19 8.59
C ILE A 122 4.75 -16.33 7.61
N GLY A 123 5.27 -15.19 8.05
CA GLY A 123 6.10 -14.31 7.22
C GLY A 123 7.34 -15.00 6.68
N ARG A 124 8.03 -15.81 7.50
CA ARG A 124 9.18 -16.62 7.08
C ARG A 124 8.80 -17.70 6.09
N GLY A 125 7.70 -18.43 6.31
CA GLY A 125 7.20 -19.41 5.35
C GLY A 125 6.87 -18.80 3.99
N LEU A 126 6.22 -17.63 3.98
CA LEU A 126 5.93 -16.88 2.75
C LEU A 126 7.21 -16.38 2.05
N ALA A 127 8.21 -15.93 2.81
CA ALA A 127 9.50 -15.54 2.26
C ALA A 127 10.23 -16.72 1.59
N GLN A 128 10.10 -17.92 2.14
CA GLN A 128 10.65 -19.14 1.55
C GLN A 128 9.95 -19.50 0.24
N ILE A 129 8.62 -19.44 0.19
CA ILE A 129 7.84 -19.63 -1.05
C ILE A 129 8.27 -18.61 -2.10
N GLN A 130 8.37 -17.34 -1.69
CA GLN A 130 8.82 -16.25 -2.55
C GLN A 130 10.20 -16.51 -3.17
N GLN A 131 11.15 -16.99 -2.37
CA GLN A 131 12.49 -17.33 -2.85
C GLN A 131 12.46 -18.48 -3.86
N TYR A 132 11.68 -19.54 -3.62
CA TYR A 132 11.53 -20.63 -4.57
C TYR A 132 10.93 -20.18 -5.90
N THR A 133 9.90 -19.32 -5.87
CA THR A 133 9.32 -18.75 -7.08
C THR A 133 10.32 -17.88 -7.83
N GLU A 134 11.09 -17.06 -7.11
CA GLU A 134 12.12 -16.21 -7.71
C GLU A 134 13.21 -17.04 -8.40
N ASP A 135 13.70 -18.11 -7.76
CA ASP A 135 14.69 -19.02 -8.33
C ASP A 135 14.14 -19.69 -9.61
N TYR A 136 12.88 -20.14 -9.57
CA TYR A 136 12.19 -20.73 -10.72
C TYR A 136 12.10 -19.74 -11.91
N LEU A 137 11.65 -18.51 -11.65
CA LEU A 137 11.52 -17.48 -12.68
C LEU A 137 12.87 -17.03 -13.22
N THR A 138 13.88 -16.88 -12.36
CA THR A 138 15.25 -16.53 -12.77
C THR A 138 15.79 -17.57 -13.74
N CYS A 139 15.64 -18.87 -13.42
CA CYS A 139 16.06 -19.96 -14.28
C CYS A 139 15.43 -19.86 -15.69
N ILE A 140 14.14 -19.55 -15.79
CA ILE A 140 13.43 -19.42 -17.07
C ILE A 140 13.86 -18.16 -17.82
N ILE A 141 13.93 -17.01 -17.13
CA ILE A 141 14.30 -15.72 -17.70
C ILE A 141 15.70 -15.77 -18.30
N ASP A 142 16.66 -16.32 -17.55
CA ASP A 142 18.05 -16.44 -18.01
C ASP A 142 18.18 -17.41 -19.18
N ARG A 143 17.49 -18.55 -19.12
CA ARG A 143 17.49 -19.57 -20.18
C ARG A 143 16.92 -19.03 -21.49
N GLU A 144 15.86 -18.24 -21.42
CA GLU A 144 15.16 -17.71 -22.60
C GLU A 144 15.61 -16.32 -23.01
N GLN A 145 16.56 -15.72 -22.28
CA GLN A 145 17.09 -14.37 -22.52
C GLN A 145 15.98 -13.30 -22.58
N ILE A 146 14.97 -13.45 -21.73
CA ILE A 146 13.81 -12.57 -21.72
C ILE A 146 14.20 -11.22 -21.12
N ARG A 147 13.90 -10.14 -21.84
CA ARG A 147 14.04 -8.78 -21.31
C ARG A 147 12.79 -8.41 -20.53
N ALA A 148 12.71 -8.86 -19.28
CA ALA A 148 11.63 -8.50 -18.37
C ALA A 148 11.82 -7.07 -17.83
N ARG A 149 10.73 -6.30 -17.75
CA ARG A 149 10.72 -4.97 -17.09
C ARG A 149 10.82 -5.05 -15.58
N LEU A 150 10.32 -6.13 -15.03
CA LEU A 150 10.28 -6.41 -13.60
C LEU A 150 11.35 -7.46 -13.30
N SER A 151 12.02 -7.30 -12.16
CA SER A 151 12.94 -8.31 -11.66
C SER A 151 12.21 -9.64 -11.38
N PRO A 152 12.91 -10.79 -11.40
CA PRO A 152 12.33 -12.08 -11.03
C PRO A 152 11.63 -12.05 -9.66
N ALA A 153 12.21 -11.36 -8.68
CA ALA A 153 11.61 -11.14 -7.36
C ALA A 153 10.25 -10.42 -7.44
N GLN A 154 10.15 -9.35 -8.23
CA GLN A 154 8.90 -8.59 -8.41
C GLN A 154 7.84 -9.43 -9.13
N LEU A 155 8.22 -10.18 -10.15
CA LEU A 155 7.33 -11.10 -10.86
C LEU A 155 6.80 -12.19 -9.93
N ALA A 156 7.69 -12.82 -9.14
CA ALA A 156 7.36 -13.80 -8.13
C ALA A 156 6.37 -13.24 -7.10
N SER A 157 6.60 -12.01 -6.62
CA SER A 157 5.69 -11.36 -5.67
C SER A 157 4.30 -11.16 -6.26
N LEU A 158 4.21 -10.64 -7.50
CA LEU A 158 2.94 -10.38 -8.16
C LEU A 158 2.17 -11.67 -8.42
N ILE A 159 2.81 -12.69 -8.98
CA ILE A 159 2.14 -13.96 -9.29
C ILE A 159 1.66 -14.64 -8.00
N ASN A 160 2.49 -14.72 -6.97
CA ASN A 160 2.12 -15.34 -5.70
C ASN A 160 0.93 -14.64 -5.03
N VAL A 161 0.92 -13.30 -5.03
CA VAL A 161 -0.19 -12.52 -4.46
C VAL A 161 -1.47 -12.66 -5.26
N LEU A 162 -1.41 -12.66 -6.60
CA LEU A 162 -2.58 -12.86 -7.46
C LEU A 162 -3.19 -14.25 -7.24
N LEU A 163 -2.35 -15.28 -7.22
CA LEU A 163 -2.79 -16.67 -7.01
C LEU A 163 -3.36 -16.89 -5.61
N LEU A 164 -2.69 -16.38 -4.57
CA LEU A 164 -3.20 -16.46 -3.20
C LEU A 164 -4.51 -15.67 -3.06
N GLY A 165 -4.60 -14.48 -3.66
CA GLY A 165 -5.81 -13.66 -3.64
C GLY A 165 -7.00 -14.37 -4.30
N TYR A 166 -6.79 -14.98 -5.46
CA TYR A 166 -7.79 -15.81 -6.13
C TYR A 166 -8.24 -16.98 -5.25
N ALA A 167 -7.28 -17.75 -4.71
CA ALA A 167 -7.59 -18.89 -3.84
C ALA A 167 -8.35 -18.47 -2.57
N VAL A 168 -7.98 -17.35 -1.94
CA VAL A 168 -8.69 -16.83 -0.76
C VAL A 168 -10.13 -16.48 -1.12
N LEU A 169 -10.37 -15.83 -2.26
CA LEU A 169 -11.74 -15.52 -2.71
C LEU A 169 -12.53 -16.81 -2.93
N GLU A 170 -12.03 -17.74 -3.74
CA GLU A 170 -12.67 -19.03 -4.01
C GLU A 170 -12.96 -19.83 -2.73
N PHE A 171 -12.03 -19.83 -1.78
CA PHE A 171 -12.21 -20.60 -0.56
C PHE A 171 -13.14 -19.89 0.44
N THR A 172 -13.27 -18.57 0.41
CA THR A 172 -14.04 -17.84 1.43
C THR A 172 -15.43 -17.38 0.97
N THR A 173 -15.70 -17.39 -0.33
CA THR A 173 -17.00 -16.95 -0.88
C THR A 173 -17.47 -17.84 -2.02
N GLU A 174 -18.76 -18.21 -2.00
CA GLU A 174 -19.40 -19.06 -3.01
C GLU A 174 -20.13 -18.25 -4.10
N PHE A 175 -20.11 -16.90 -4.02
CA PHE A 175 -20.95 -16.03 -4.85
C PHE A 175 -20.20 -14.93 -5.61
N HIS A 176 -18.88 -14.98 -5.67
CA HIS A 176 -18.14 -13.99 -6.47
C HIS A 176 -18.37 -14.24 -7.97
N ARG A 177 -18.42 -13.16 -8.76
CA ARG A 177 -18.58 -13.20 -10.23
C ARG A 177 -17.39 -12.59 -10.96
N LEU A 178 -16.22 -12.61 -10.31
CA LEU A 178 -14.99 -11.99 -10.82
C LEU A 178 -14.45 -12.77 -12.03
N TRP A 179 -14.43 -14.10 -11.94
CA TRP A 179 -14.09 -15.00 -13.04
C TRP A 179 -15.08 -16.15 -13.13
N PRO A 180 -15.38 -16.64 -14.34
CA PRO A 180 -16.28 -17.78 -14.53
C PRO A 180 -15.61 -19.13 -14.20
N SER A 181 -14.27 -19.19 -14.21
CA SER A 181 -13.48 -20.39 -13.85
C SER A 181 -12.04 -20.01 -13.51
N GLN A 182 -11.33 -20.94 -12.86
CA GLN A 182 -9.89 -20.87 -12.61
C GLN A 182 -9.08 -20.72 -13.90
N GLU A 183 -9.45 -21.46 -14.95
CA GLU A 183 -8.82 -21.38 -16.27
C GLU A 183 -8.94 -19.97 -16.87
N ALA A 184 -10.10 -19.32 -16.71
CA ALA A 184 -10.30 -17.95 -17.18
C ALA A 184 -9.44 -16.95 -16.39
N PHE A 185 -9.34 -17.12 -15.07
CA PHE A 185 -8.44 -16.31 -14.24
C PHE A 185 -6.97 -16.46 -14.65
N ILE A 186 -6.49 -17.69 -14.84
CA ILE A 186 -5.11 -17.95 -15.27
C ILE A 186 -4.87 -17.33 -16.66
N ALA A 187 -5.81 -17.46 -17.60
CA ALA A 187 -5.70 -16.88 -18.93
C ALA A 187 -5.58 -15.34 -18.89
N ASP A 188 -6.42 -14.67 -18.10
CA ASP A 188 -6.37 -13.21 -17.92
C ASP A 188 -5.05 -12.77 -17.24
N MET A 189 -4.59 -13.53 -16.25
CA MET A 189 -3.30 -13.30 -15.61
C MET A 189 -2.15 -13.42 -16.62
N MET A 190 -2.15 -14.44 -17.49
CA MET A 190 -1.15 -14.58 -18.55
C MET A 190 -1.21 -13.42 -19.55
N ALA A 191 -2.40 -12.95 -19.91
CA ALA A 191 -2.57 -11.79 -20.78
C ALA A 191 -1.98 -10.52 -20.14
N LEU A 192 -2.15 -10.33 -18.83
CA LEU A 192 -1.54 -9.23 -18.08
C LEU A 192 -0.01 -9.28 -18.15
N PHE A 193 0.60 -10.46 -17.96
CA PHE A 193 2.06 -10.60 -18.06
C PHE A 193 2.57 -10.39 -19.50
N ARG A 194 1.83 -10.78 -20.54
CA ARG A 194 2.20 -10.48 -21.95
C ARG A 194 2.21 -8.99 -22.26
N LEU A 195 1.27 -8.22 -21.72
CA LEU A 195 1.22 -6.76 -21.93
C LEU A 195 2.47 -6.05 -21.36
N THR A 196 3.14 -6.65 -20.38
CA THR A 196 4.40 -6.11 -19.84
C THR A 196 5.61 -6.33 -20.77
N GLU A 197 5.56 -7.30 -21.70
CA GLU A 197 6.58 -7.53 -22.74
C GLU A 197 6.41 -6.60 -23.96
N ALA A 198 5.17 -6.27 -24.35
CA ALA A 198 4.87 -5.67 -25.66
C ALA A 198 5.13 -4.15 -25.82
N VAL A 199 5.46 -3.41 -24.76
CA VAL A 199 5.53 -1.92 -24.79
C VAL A 199 6.97 -1.39 -24.95
N ALA A 200 7.91 -2.17 -25.50
CA ALA A 200 9.29 -1.72 -25.70
C ALA A 200 9.48 -1.08 -27.09
N GLU A 201 9.59 0.25 -27.15
CA GLU A 201 10.33 0.91 -28.24
C GLU A 201 11.79 1.20 -27.81
N PRO A 202 12.71 1.27 -28.79
CA PRO A 202 14.15 1.19 -28.56
C PRO A 202 14.77 2.58 -28.39
N GLU A 203 15.58 2.78 -27.35
CA GLU A 203 16.60 3.84 -27.37
C GLU A 203 17.95 3.32 -26.85
N ASP A 204 18.95 3.73 -27.62
CA ASP A 204 20.33 3.28 -27.69
C ASP A 204 21.20 3.67 -26.48
N LEU A 205 22.10 2.72 -26.15
CA LEU A 205 23.54 2.88 -25.94
C LEU A 205 24.04 4.27 -25.48
N ALA A 206 24.46 4.38 -24.21
CA ALA A 206 25.84 4.10 -23.81
C ALA A 206 26.25 4.89 -22.53
N SER A 207 27.02 4.19 -21.70
CA SER A 207 28.00 4.73 -20.73
C SER A 207 27.51 5.62 -19.59
N ASN A 208 27.31 5.01 -18.41
CA ASN A 208 28.37 5.02 -17.40
C ASN A 208 28.03 4.08 -16.23
N VAL A 209 28.98 3.18 -15.96
CA VAL A 209 29.01 2.38 -14.73
C VAL A 209 29.23 3.32 -13.55
N SER A 210 28.29 3.33 -12.62
CA SER A 210 28.50 3.74 -11.24
C SER A 210 27.44 3.07 -10.36
N ILE A 211 27.91 2.09 -9.57
CA ILE A 211 27.40 1.58 -8.28
C ILE A 211 25.85 1.55 -8.13
N PRO A 212 25.21 0.37 -7.94
CA PRO A 212 23.76 0.24 -7.98
C PRO A 212 23.08 0.99 -6.84
N ASN A 213 22.51 2.15 -7.16
CA ASN A 213 21.44 2.74 -6.37
C ASN A 213 20.14 2.02 -6.72
N PHE A 214 19.41 1.62 -5.69
CA PHE A 214 18.03 1.15 -5.79
C PHE A 214 17.16 2.22 -6.45
N GLU A 215 16.96 2.16 -7.76
CA GLU A 215 16.00 3.03 -8.45
C GLU A 215 14.85 2.20 -9.03
N THR A 216 13.68 2.46 -8.44
CA THR A 216 12.40 1.87 -8.73
C THR A 216 11.80 2.58 -9.94
N ALA A 217 11.68 1.91 -11.08
CA ALA A 217 11.06 2.52 -12.26
C ALA A 217 9.54 2.72 -12.05
N GLY A 218 9.11 3.99 -11.95
CA GLY A 218 7.79 4.44 -12.41
C GLY A 218 6.70 4.74 -11.37
N GLN A 219 6.97 4.70 -10.05
CA GLN A 219 6.07 5.34 -9.09
C GLN A 219 6.37 6.84 -9.07
N LYS A 220 5.40 7.68 -9.46
CA LYS A 220 5.52 9.13 -9.28
C LYS A 220 5.67 9.37 -7.78
N GLU A 221 6.90 9.61 -7.33
CA GLU A 221 7.24 9.75 -5.92
C GLU A 221 6.30 10.80 -5.29
N ILE A 222 5.65 10.45 -4.17
CA ILE A 222 4.80 11.41 -3.46
C ILE A 222 5.73 12.42 -2.79
N GLN A 223 5.78 13.61 -3.35
CA GLN A 223 6.65 14.70 -2.90
C GLN A 223 5.89 15.59 -1.92
N ASP A 224 5.42 15.03 -0.81
CA ASP A 224 4.77 15.83 0.22
C ASP A 224 5.75 16.73 0.99
N LEU A 225 5.27 17.88 1.48
CA LEU A 225 6.13 18.91 2.07
C LEU A 225 6.37 18.66 3.57
N PRO A 226 7.58 18.90 4.08
CA PRO A 226 7.85 18.89 5.51
C PRO A 226 7.02 19.94 6.27
N ALA A 227 6.64 19.64 7.51
CA ALA A 227 5.85 20.53 8.37
C ALA A 227 6.46 21.95 8.50
N SER A 228 7.78 22.04 8.57
CA SER A 228 8.52 23.31 8.63
C SER A 228 8.33 24.15 7.36
N LEU A 229 8.38 23.54 6.18
CA LEU A 229 8.13 24.22 4.90
C LEU A 229 6.68 24.66 4.79
N VAL A 230 5.71 23.79 5.13
CA VAL A 230 4.28 24.15 5.11
C VAL A 230 4.02 25.38 5.98
N ARG A 231 4.62 25.41 7.18
CA ARG A 231 4.54 26.56 8.08
C ARG A 231 5.17 27.82 7.47
N ALA A 232 6.35 27.71 6.88
CA ALA A 232 7.03 28.84 6.24
C ALA A 232 6.20 29.42 5.08
N ILE A 233 5.62 28.56 4.24
CA ILE A 233 4.74 28.96 3.13
C ILE A 233 3.50 29.70 3.67
N LEU A 234 2.84 29.16 4.69
CA LEU A 234 1.66 29.79 5.30
C LEU A 234 2.00 31.14 5.97
N GLN A 235 3.18 31.27 6.58
CA GLN A 235 3.66 32.53 7.14
C GLN A 235 3.97 33.58 6.05
N LYS A 236 4.64 33.19 4.96
CA LYS A 236 4.89 34.07 3.81
C LYS A 236 3.56 34.50 3.18
N ALA A 237 2.63 33.58 2.97
CA ALA A 237 1.28 33.87 2.47
C ALA A 237 0.55 34.89 3.37
N ARG A 238 0.62 34.74 4.70
CA ARG A 238 0.08 35.72 5.65
C ARG A 238 0.68 37.11 5.49
N SER A 239 1.99 37.20 5.25
CA SER A 239 2.66 38.49 5.02
C SER A 239 2.27 39.16 3.70
N ARG A 240 1.87 38.39 2.69
CA ARG A 240 1.44 38.91 1.37
C ARG A 240 0.01 39.44 1.36
N GLY A 241 -0.82 39.01 2.32
CA GLY A 241 -2.15 39.56 2.53
C GLY A 241 -3.20 38.50 2.86
N PRO A 242 -4.40 38.93 3.31
CA PRO A 242 -5.44 38.02 3.80
C PRO A 242 -5.95 37.06 2.73
N GLN A 243 -6.03 37.50 1.46
CA GLN A 243 -6.48 36.66 0.36
C GLN A 243 -5.50 35.53 0.05
N VAL A 244 -4.21 35.88 -0.10
CA VAL A 244 -3.13 34.93 -0.39
C VAL A 244 -3.03 33.93 0.75
N TYR A 245 -3.20 34.39 1.98
CA TYR A 245 -3.24 33.54 3.16
C TYR A 245 -4.43 32.57 3.17
N ALA A 246 -5.63 33.07 2.85
CA ALA A 246 -6.81 32.23 2.73
C ALA A 246 -6.65 31.16 1.63
N LEU A 247 -6.06 31.52 0.49
CA LEU A 247 -5.77 30.61 -0.62
C LEU A 247 -4.79 29.50 -0.19
N ALA A 248 -3.65 29.88 0.38
CA ALA A 248 -2.67 28.91 0.88
C ALA A 248 -3.28 28.02 1.97
N TYR A 249 -4.12 28.59 2.84
CA TYR A 249 -4.79 27.85 3.90
C TYR A 249 -5.74 26.77 3.36
N ILE A 250 -6.54 27.03 2.32
CA ILE A 250 -7.45 26.00 1.79
C ILE A 250 -6.73 24.91 0.99
N LEU A 251 -5.60 25.24 0.34
CA LEU A 251 -4.75 24.25 -0.34
C LEU A 251 -4.28 23.17 0.64
N PHE A 252 -3.78 23.57 1.81
CA PHE A 252 -3.30 22.65 2.84
C PHE A 252 -4.37 22.17 3.81
N GLY A 253 -5.44 22.96 4.01
CA GLY A 253 -6.47 22.69 5.01
C GLY A 253 -7.60 21.80 4.49
N ALA A 254 -7.83 21.77 3.19
CA ALA A 254 -8.87 20.98 2.56
C ALA A 254 -8.36 20.15 1.36
N GLY A 255 -7.08 20.24 1.02
CA GLY A 255 -6.50 19.47 -0.09
C GLY A 255 -7.15 19.75 -1.44
N ILE A 256 -7.62 20.98 -1.67
CA ILE A 256 -8.30 21.39 -2.90
C ILE A 256 -7.25 21.76 -3.95
N SER A 257 -7.49 21.46 -5.23
CA SER A 257 -6.58 21.80 -6.32
C SER A 257 -6.74 23.25 -6.79
N ALA A 258 -5.75 23.77 -7.54
CA ALA A 258 -5.85 25.09 -8.16
C ALA A 258 -7.05 25.21 -9.12
N THR A 259 -7.37 24.13 -9.85
CA THR A 259 -8.52 24.08 -10.76
C THR A 259 -9.84 24.14 -10.02
N GLU A 260 -9.92 23.50 -8.85
CA GLU A 260 -11.11 23.54 -8.00
C GLU A 260 -11.25 24.90 -7.32
N ILE A 261 -10.16 25.52 -6.85
CA ILE A 261 -10.19 26.87 -6.28
C ILE A 261 -10.76 27.88 -7.28
N ALA A 262 -10.35 27.80 -8.54
CA ALA A 262 -10.84 28.68 -9.60
C ALA A 262 -12.35 28.54 -9.86
N SER A 263 -12.95 27.37 -9.56
CA SER A 263 -14.38 27.12 -9.74
C SER A 263 -15.23 27.34 -8.48
N LEU A 264 -14.59 27.55 -7.32
CA LEU A 264 -15.32 27.76 -6.06
C LEU A 264 -16.07 29.09 -6.06
N ARG A 265 -17.29 29.05 -5.50
CA ARG A 265 -18.13 30.22 -5.23
C ARG A 265 -18.24 30.43 -3.73
N ARG A 266 -18.60 31.65 -3.30
CA ARG A 266 -18.85 31.96 -1.88
C ARG A 266 -19.89 31.02 -1.25
N ALA A 267 -20.95 30.68 -2.00
CA ALA A 267 -21.99 29.76 -1.56
C ALA A 267 -21.47 28.33 -1.28
N HIS A 268 -20.31 27.95 -1.84
CA HIS A 268 -19.69 26.65 -1.57
C HIS A 268 -18.93 26.61 -0.23
N SER A 269 -18.74 27.76 0.42
CA SER A 269 -18.14 27.88 1.75
C SER A 269 -19.24 27.87 2.80
N ILE A 270 -19.44 26.71 3.42
CA ILE A 270 -20.52 26.47 4.38
C ILE A 270 -19.90 26.42 5.78
N ALA A 271 -20.09 27.46 6.57
CA ALA A 271 -19.60 27.54 7.94
C ALA A 271 -20.76 27.66 8.92
N ASP A 272 -20.81 26.77 9.91
CA ASP A 272 -21.76 26.80 11.03
C ASP A 272 -20.99 26.89 12.37
N GLU A 273 -21.65 26.67 13.51
CA GLU A 273 -21.04 26.73 14.85
C GLU A 273 -20.13 25.53 15.20
N GLN A 274 -20.07 24.51 14.35
CA GLN A 274 -19.35 23.26 14.63
C GLN A 274 -18.27 22.98 13.57
N GLN A 275 -18.52 23.33 12.32
CA GLN A 275 -17.70 22.95 11.18
C GLN A 275 -17.62 24.03 10.11
N HIS A 276 -16.62 23.89 9.24
CA HIS A 276 -16.50 24.67 8.03
C HIS A 276 -16.21 23.70 6.90
N ILE A 277 -17.13 23.58 5.95
CA ILE A 277 -17.07 22.66 4.81
C ILE A 277 -16.92 23.47 3.53
N LEU A 278 -16.12 22.95 2.60
CA LEU A 278 -16.06 23.41 1.23
C LEU A 278 -16.76 22.39 0.33
N GLN A 279 -17.76 22.84 -0.44
CA GLN A 279 -18.41 22.03 -1.47
C GLN A 279 -17.66 22.19 -2.79
N VAL A 280 -17.01 21.12 -3.24
CA VAL A 280 -16.24 21.11 -4.48
C VAL A 280 -17.08 20.45 -5.58
N SER A 281 -17.38 21.23 -6.61
CA SER A 281 -18.15 20.79 -7.76
C SER A 281 -17.21 20.48 -8.92
N GLY A 282 -16.80 19.21 -9.03
CA GLY A 282 -16.01 18.66 -10.14
C GLY A 282 -16.82 17.65 -10.97
N SER A 283 -16.18 16.58 -11.43
CA SER A 283 -16.86 15.42 -12.07
C SER A 283 -17.83 14.69 -11.15
N ALA A 284 -17.62 14.79 -9.83
CA ALA A 284 -18.56 14.43 -8.79
C ALA A 284 -18.59 15.54 -7.72
N SER A 285 -19.77 15.89 -7.21
CA SER A 285 -19.88 16.85 -6.11
C SER A 285 -19.43 16.19 -4.82
N ARG A 286 -18.51 16.82 -4.10
CA ARG A 286 -18.02 16.33 -2.81
C ARG A 286 -17.93 17.46 -1.80
N GLN A 287 -17.93 17.08 -0.54
CA GLN A 287 -17.75 17.99 0.58
C GLN A 287 -16.46 17.63 1.30
N VAL A 288 -15.66 18.64 1.61
CA VAL A 288 -14.41 18.48 2.36
C VAL A 288 -14.37 19.44 3.54
N PRO A 289 -14.13 18.96 4.77
CA PRO A 289 -13.97 19.84 5.92
C PRO A 289 -12.68 20.65 5.80
N LEU A 290 -12.72 21.89 6.26
CA LEU A 290 -11.57 22.77 6.33
C LEU A 290 -10.86 22.58 7.68
N ASN A 291 -9.67 21.99 7.63
CA ASN A 291 -8.92 21.61 8.82
C ASN A 291 -8.50 22.82 9.68
N GLN A 292 -8.78 22.74 10.98
CA GLN A 292 -8.29 23.73 11.95
C GLN A 292 -6.83 23.52 12.31
N TRP A 293 -6.31 22.31 12.11
CA TRP A 293 -4.92 21.94 12.39
C TRP A 293 -4.27 21.45 11.10
N ILE A 294 -3.14 22.06 10.76
CA ILE A 294 -2.31 21.68 9.61
C ILE A 294 -0.88 21.49 10.13
N MET A 295 -0.33 20.29 9.96
CA MET A 295 1.01 19.89 10.37
C MET A 295 1.35 20.25 11.82
N GLY A 296 0.43 19.94 12.75
CA GLY A 296 0.60 20.20 14.18
C GLY A 296 0.38 21.66 14.61
N HIS A 297 0.04 22.56 13.69
CA HIS A 297 -0.23 23.96 14.00
C HIS A 297 -1.71 24.31 13.81
N ARG A 298 -2.27 25.08 14.76
CA ARG A 298 -3.66 25.51 14.74
C ARG A 298 -3.82 26.82 13.96
N TYR A 299 -4.76 26.86 13.03
CA TYR A 299 -5.06 27.99 12.13
C TYR A 299 -6.45 28.59 12.38
N GLY A 300 -6.91 28.56 13.64
CA GLY A 300 -8.19 29.16 14.07
C GLY A 300 -9.29 28.14 14.36
N SER A 301 -10.53 28.63 14.41
CA SER A 301 -11.77 27.85 14.56
C SER A 301 -12.59 27.86 13.27
N HIS A 302 -13.66 27.05 13.22
CA HIS A 302 -14.60 27.00 12.08
C HIS A 302 -15.10 28.40 11.65
N ASN A 303 -15.28 29.33 12.58
CA ASN A 303 -15.77 30.71 12.33
C ASN A 303 -14.68 31.80 12.41
N LYS A 304 -13.42 31.45 12.71
CA LYS A 304 -12.28 32.38 12.83
C LYS A 304 -11.01 31.79 12.22
N ASN A 305 -11.11 31.28 11.00
CA ASN A 305 -9.97 30.81 10.20
C ASN A 305 -9.60 31.84 9.09
N PRO A 306 -8.46 31.68 8.40
CA PRO A 306 -8.00 32.60 7.36
C PRO A 306 -9.04 32.87 6.25
N LEU A 307 -9.76 31.83 5.79
CA LEU A 307 -10.77 31.97 4.75
C LEU A 307 -11.94 32.83 5.23
N THR A 308 -12.52 32.50 6.40
CA THR A 308 -13.65 33.26 6.96
C THR A 308 -13.25 34.71 7.26
N GLN A 309 -12.05 34.95 7.78
CA GLN A 309 -11.55 36.29 8.06
C GLN A 309 -11.43 37.13 6.78
N TRP A 310 -10.86 36.56 5.73
CA TRP A 310 -10.75 37.27 4.46
C TRP A 310 -12.11 37.49 3.79
N LEU A 311 -13.00 36.49 3.77
CA LEU A 311 -14.35 36.66 3.22
C LEU A 311 -15.13 37.79 3.91
N ARG A 312 -14.93 38.01 5.21
CA ARG A 312 -15.52 39.15 5.94
C ARG A 312 -14.97 40.51 5.51
N THR A 313 -13.75 40.57 4.99
CA THR A 313 -13.16 41.82 4.46
C THR A 313 -13.70 42.18 3.08
N ARG A 314 -14.30 41.23 2.36
CA ARG A 314 -14.85 41.45 1.02
C ARG A 314 -16.17 42.20 1.10
N LYS A 315 -16.23 43.36 0.43
CA LYS A 315 -17.42 44.21 0.30
C LYS A 315 -18.06 44.16 -1.09
N ASP A 316 -17.47 43.40 -2.00
CA ASP A 316 -17.95 43.24 -3.37
C ASP A 316 -19.09 42.20 -3.48
N SER A 317 -19.84 42.27 -4.58
CA SER A 317 -20.97 41.38 -4.90
C SER A 317 -20.59 40.15 -5.73
N GLN A 318 -19.30 39.87 -5.94
CA GLN A 318 -18.87 38.77 -6.79
C GLN A 318 -19.17 37.42 -6.14
N THR A 319 -19.64 36.48 -6.97
CA THR A 319 -19.99 35.13 -6.53
C THR A 319 -18.77 34.23 -6.38
N ALA A 320 -17.70 34.48 -7.13
CA ALA A 320 -16.45 33.73 -7.07
C ALA A 320 -15.84 33.81 -5.67
N LEU A 321 -15.32 32.67 -5.19
CA LEU A 321 -14.71 32.58 -3.87
C LEU A 321 -13.47 33.46 -3.81
N PHE A 322 -12.64 33.46 -4.86
CA PHE A 322 -11.43 34.29 -5.02
C PHE A 322 -11.50 35.15 -6.29
N VAL A 323 -11.01 36.40 -6.16
CA VAL A 323 -11.06 37.40 -7.23
C VAL A 323 -9.72 38.12 -7.40
N ASP A 324 -9.42 38.58 -8.61
CA ASP A 324 -8.26 39.40 -8.93
C ASP A 324 -8.42 40.86 -8.42
N GLY A 325 -7.44 41.71 -8.71
CA GLY A 325 -7.49 43.13 -8.35
C GLY A 325 -8.57 43.95 -9.08
N ALA A 326 -9.11 43.44 -10.19
CA ALA A 326 -10.20 44.04 -10.96
C ALA A 326 -11.60 43.50 -10.54
N GLY A 327 -11.64 42.50 -9.67
CA GLY A 327 -12.87 41.85 -9.20
C GLY A 327 -13.34 40.67 -10.06
N ASN A 328 -12.55 40.20 -11.03
CA ASN A 328 -12.87 39.00 -11.81
C ASN A 328 -12.49 37.73 -11.04
N PRO A 329 -13.13 36.58 -11.31
CA PRO A 329 -12.71 35.30 -10.72
C PRO A 329 -11.26 34.97 -11.02
N LEU A 330 -10.51 34.57 -10.00
CA LEU A 330 -9.10 34.16 -10.15
C LEU A 330 -8.97 32.94 -11.06
N SER A 331 -8.13 33.05 -12.08
CA SER A 331 -7.79 31.96 -12.99
C SER A 331 -6.77 30.99 -12.38
N VAL A 332 -6.69 29.79 -12.95
CA VAL A 332 -5.70 28.77 -12.53
C VAL A 332 -4.26 29.27 -12.70
N ALA A 333 -4.00 30.07 -13.74
CA ALA A 333 -2.68 30.64 -14.00
C ALA A 333 -2.29 31.65 -12.90
N GLU A 334 -3.20 32.53 -12.52
CA GLU A 334 -2.97 33.50 -11.43
C GLU A 334 -2.81 32.81 -10.08
N ILE A 335 -3.60 31.76 -9.80
CA ILE A 335 -3.44 30.95 -8.57
C ILE A 335 -2.04 30.32 -8.51
N ARG A 336 -1.54 29.79 -9.64
CA ARG A 336 -0.18 29.23 -9.73
C ARG A 336 0.89 30.30 -9.60
N GLN A 337 0.67 31.49 -10.15
CA GLN A 337 1.59 32.62 -9.99
C GLN A 337 1.67 33.07 -8.53
N LEU A 338 0.52 33.24 -7.86
CA LEU A 338 0.48 33.58 -6.43
C LEU A 338 1.22 32.53 -5.58
N TRP A 339 1.09 31.25 -5.93
CA TRP A 339 1.85 30.18 -5.30
C TRP A 339 3.36 30.35 -5.51
N GLN A 340 3.81 30.55 -6.75
CA GLN A 340 5.22 30.77 -7.06
C GLN A 340 5.79 31.98 -6.30
N GLU A 341 5.03 33.06 -6.14
CA GLU A 341 5.46 34.24 -5.38
C GLU A 341 5.67 33.95 -3.89
N ILE A 342 4.81 33.14 -3.26
CA ILE A 342 4.96 32.78 -1.84
C ILE A 342 5.99 31.68 -1.61
N THR A 343 6.42 30.97 -2.67
CA THR A 343 7.39 29.88 -2.59
C THR A 343 8.73 30.18 -3.26
N ALA A 344 8.94 31.37 -3.81
CA ALA A 344 10.14 31.74 -4.55
C ALA A 344 11.47 31.54 -3.78
N GLU A 345 11.45 31.76 -2.46
CA GLU A 345 12.61 31.60 -1.56
C GLU A 345 12.63 30.24 -0.85
N VAL A 346 11.68 29.35 -1.16
CA VAL A 346 11.52 28.06 -0.48
C VAL A 346 12.08 26.96 -1.37
N VAL A 347 13.01 26.18 -0.83
CA VAL A 347 13.60 25.03 -1.52
C VAL A 347 13.19 23.76 -0.80
N THR A 348 12.64 22.79 -1.55
CA THR A 348 12.30 21.47 -1.02
C THR A 348 13.57 20.67 -0.69
N PRO A 349 13.48 19.59 0.12
CA PRO A 349 14.62 18.69 0.34
C PRO A 349 15.24 18.13 -0.96
N ALA A 350 14.45 18.06 -2.03
CA ALA A 350 14.90 17.63 -3.35
C ALA A 350 15.60 18.73 -4.16
N GLY A 351 15.83 19.92 -3.60
CA GLY A 351 16.58 21.00 -4.25
C GLY A 351 15.79 21.88 -5.23
N HIS A 352 14.47 21.64 -5.37
CA HIS A 352 13.62 22.37 -6.31
C HIS A 352 12.55 23.21 -5.59
N PRO A 353 12.02 24.29 -6.21
CA PRO A 353 10.90 25.04 -5.64
C PRO A 353 9.64 24.17 -5.49
N PRO A 354 8.84 24.35 -4.42
CA PRO A 354 7.66 23.54 -4.22
C PRO A 354 6.57 23.88 -5.24
N THR A 355 5.95 22.85 -5.82
CA THR A 355 4.80 22.96 -6.72
C THR A 355 3.49 23.03 -5.93
N ILE A 356 2.46 23.62 -6.53
CA ILE A 356 1.16 23.79 -5.88
C ILE A 356 0.47 22.44 -5.63
N GLU A 357 0.71 21.46 -6.49
CA GLU A 357 0.19 20.10 -6.38
C GLU A 357 0.68 19.41 -5.10
N GLN A 358 1.89 19.74 -4.64
CA GLN A 358 2.42 19.19 -3.38
C GLN A 358 1.59 19.59 -2.17
N ALA A 359 0.86 20.70 -2.19
CA ALA A 359 -0.03 21.07 -1.09
C ALA A 359 -1.16 20.04 -0.90
N GLN A 360 -1.80 19.64 -2.00
CA GLN A 360 -2.82 18.59 -2.00
C GLN A 360 -2.23 17.23 -1.62
N GLN A 361 -1.03 16.91 -2.11
CA GLN A 361 -0.34 15.68 -1.73
C GLN A 361 -0.06 15.63 -0.22
N THR A 362 0.40 16.74 0.32
CA THR A 362 0.70 16.93 1.75
C THR A 362 -0.55 16.74 2.60
N TRP A 363 -1.69 17.31 2.20
CA TRP A 363 -2.96 17.11 2.90
C TRP A 363 -3.41 15.65 2.90
N ARG A 364 -3.31 14.93 1.77
CA ARG A 364 -3.67 13.51 1.67
C ARG A 364 -2.84 12.65 2.64
N VAL A 365 -1.52 12.84 2.62
CA VAL A 365 -0.60 12.12 3.54
C VAL A 365 -0.95 12.43 4.99
N GLU A 366 -1.22 13.69 5.32
CA GLU A 366 -1.56 14.11 6.68
C GLU A 366 -2.84 13.44 7.19
N MET A 367 -3.90 13.38 6.37
CA MET A 367 -5.16 12.78 6.79
C MET A 367 -5.01 11.29 7.08
N LEU A 368 -4.23 10.58 6.26
CA LEU A 368 -3.93 9.15 6.46
C LEU A 368 -3.08 8.94 7.72
N MET A 369 -2.08 9.80 7.97
CA MET A 369 -1.30 9.76 9.22
C MET A 369 -2.16 9.99 10.46
N ARG A 370 -3.23 10.80 10.35
CA ARG A 370 -4.20 11.03 11.43
C ARG A 370 -5.24 9.92 11.59
N GLY A 371 -5.13 8.84 10.81
CA GLY A 371 -5.98 7.66 10.93
C GLY A 371 -7.26 7.70 10.11
N LEU A 372 -7.42 8.65 9.18
CA LEU A 372 -8.53 8.61 8.22
C LEU A 372 -8.38 7.38 7.32
N ALA A 373 -9.45 6.61 7.15
CA ALA A 373 -9.43 5.44 6.27
C ALA A 373 -9.25 5.84 4.79
N LEU A 374 -8.72 4.92 3.98
CA LEU A 374 -8.46 5.18 2.56
C LEU A 374 -9.76 5.43 1.79
N GLU A 375 -10.80 4.69 2.16
CA GLU A 375 -12.16 4.77 1.61
C GLU A 375 -12.80 6.13 1.91
N ASP A 376 -12.66 6.61 3.15
CA ASP A 376 -13.15 7.93 3.55
C ASP A 376 -12.40 9.05 2.84
N LEU A 377 -11.08 8.93 2.70
CA LEU A 377 -10.27 9.89 1.95
C LEU A 377 -10.62 9.89 0.45
N SER A 378 -11.01 8.76 -0.12
CA SER A 378 -11.51 8.67 -1.50
C SER A 378 -12.75 9.53 -1.69
N ILE A 379 -13.68 9.50 -0.72
CA ILE A 379 -14.89 10.34 -0.72
C ILE A 379 -14.53 11.83 -0.62
N LEU A 380 -13.68 12.21 0.35
CA LEU A 380 -13.34 13.61 0.60
C LEU A 380 -12.47 14.24 -0.50
N SER A 381 -11.57 13.44 -1.07
CA SER A 381 -10.61 13.90 -2.09
C SER A 381 -11.13 13.77 -3.52
N GLY A 382 -12.21 13.00 -3.73
CA GLY A 382 -12.76 12.69 -5.06
C GLY A 382 -11.82 11.84 -5.93
N CYS A 383 -10.87 11.15 -5.32
CA CYS A 383 -9.91 10.28 -6.00
C CYS A 383 -10.22 8.81 -5.72
N SER A 384 -10.07 7.93 -6.71
CA SER A 384 -10.22 6.49 -6.48
C SER A 384 -9.20 5.97 -5.45
N SER A 385 -9.58 4.93 -4.70
CA SER A 385 -8.71 4.29 -3.72
C SER A 385 -7.37 3.85 -4.31
N GLU A 386 -7.36 3.39 -5.58
CA GLU A 386 -6.14 3.04 -6.32
C GLU A 386 -5.16 4.21 -6.44
N ARG A 387 -5.66 5.43 -6.76
CA ARG A 387 -4.82 6.63 -6.85
C ARG A 387 -4.33 7.11 -5.49
N LEU A 388 -4.97 6.67 -4.40
CA LEU A 388 -4.59 7.02 -3.04
C LEU A 388 -3.56 6.06 -2.42
N GLN A 389 -3.36 4.85 -2.98
CA GLN A 389 -2.41 3.85 -2.45
C GLN A 389 -0.98 4.38 -2.23
N PRO A 390 -0.37 5.16 -3.16
CA PRO A 390 0.96 5.72 -2.93
C PRO A 390 1.03 6.68 -1.73
N TYR A 391 -0.06 7.39 -1.43
CA TYR A 391 -0.15 8.29 -0.28
C TYR A 391 -0.26 7.51 1.03
N LEU A 392 -0.97 6.38 1.04
CA LEU A 392 -1.05 5.48 2.19
C LEU A 392 0.30 4.87 2.52
N ARG A 393 1.04 4.42 1.49
CA ARG A 393 2.43 3.96 1.66
C ARG A 393 3.30 5.07 2.26
N ARG A 394 3.26 6.27 1.69
CA ARG A 394 4.03 7.42 2.19
C ARG A 394 3.66 7.82 3.62
N ALA A 395 2.37 7.77 3.98
CA ALA A 395 1.91 8.02 5.35
C ALA A 395 2.46 6.98 6.33
N ARG A 396 2.44 5.69 5.96
CA ARG A 396 3.01 4.60 6.77
C ARG A 396 4.52 4.75 6.96
N GLU A 397 5.25 5.13 5.91
CA GLU A 397 6.70 5.43 5.99
C GLU A 397 6.97 6.54 7.00
N LYS A 398 6.21 7.63 6.96
CA LYS A 398 6.34 8.73 7.91
C LYS A 398 6.00 8.32 9.35
N THR A 399 4.90 7.60 9.54
CA THR A 399 4.52 7.10 10.87
C THR A 399 5.57 6.15 11.44
N ALA A 400 6.16 5.27 10.61
CA ALA A 400 7.24 4.37 11.01
C ALA A 400 8.52 5.15 11.39
N LEU A 401 8.88 6.19 10.63
CA LEU A 401 10.00 7.07 10.96
C LEU A 401 9.76 7.83 12.28
N GLU A 402 8.56 8.37 12.50
CA GLU A 402 8.21 9.01 13.76
C GLU A 402 8.28 8.03 14.94
N GLN A 403 7.84 6.79 14.75
CA GLN A 403 7.93 5.74 15.76
C GLN A 403 9.39 5.36 16.06
N ALA A 404 10.23 5.20 15.02
CA ALA A 404 11.65 4.92 15.19
C ALA A 404 12.38 6.06 15.93
N LEU A 405 12.10 7.31 15.58
CA LEU A 405 12.66 8.49 16.27
C LEU A 405 12.20 8.57 17.73
N ARG A 406 10.97 8.15 18.06
CA ARG A 406 10.50 8.06 19.45
C ARG A 406 11.24 6.98 20.25
N LEU A 407 11.64 5.88 19.62
CA LEU A 407 12.40 4.81 20.28
C LEU A 407 13.86 5.21 20.56
N ASP A 408 14.46 6.06 19.71
CA ASP A 408 15.82 6.59 19.88
C ASP A 408 15.90 7.68 20.97
N GLN A 409 14.77 8.29 21.31
CA GLN A 409 14.68 9.21 22.44
C GLN A 409 14.77 8.44 23.77
N ARG A 410 15.79 8.73 24.58
CA ARG A 410 15.96 8.16 25.93
C ARG A 410 14.64 8.23 26.72
N PRO A 411 14.24 7.15 27.42
CA PRO A 411 13.09 7.20 28.32
C PRO A 411 13.42 8.13 29.49
N GLY A 412 12.98 9.38 29.42
CA GLY A 412 13.25 10.38 30.44
C GLY A 412 13.07 11.82 29.97
N LYS A 413 11.83 12.20 29.65
CA LYS A 413 11.27 13.57 29.75
C LYS A 413 9.82 13.58 29.25
N LEU A 414 8.97 12.79 29.90
CA LEU A 414 7.51 12.85 29.73
C LEU A 414 6.81 12.66 31.09
N GLU A 415 7.40 13.22 32.14
CA GLU A 415 6.71 13.59 33.39
C GLU A 415 7.33 14.90 33.88
N ALA A 416 6.66 16.01 33.57
CA ALA A 416 6.67 17.29 34.28
C ALA A 416 5.54 18.16 33.74
#